data_AF-A0AAV1QKR8-F1
#
_entry.id   AF-A0AAV1QKR8-F1
#
_cell.length_a   1.000
_cell.length_b   1.000
_cell.length_c   1.000
_cell.angle_alpha   90.00
_cell.angle_beta   90.00
_cell.angle_gamma   90.00
#
_symmetry.space_group_name_H-M   'P 1'
#
loop_
_entity.id
_entity.type
_entity.pdbx_description
1 polymer ?
#
loop_
_entity_poly.entity_id
_entity_poly.type
_entity_poly.pdbx_seq_one_letter_code
_entity_poly.pdbx_strand_id
1 'polypeptide(L)' 'PDLQVKVIPSTINPSSAELKCHSSCRLPDHSSFIWYKNGQKISGETFSSYSANVNDGDSYSCAVTGYEDFPSPSV' A
#
# COMPACT_ATOMS: atom_id res chain seq x y z
N PRO A 1 6.28 10.27 -7.79
CA PRO A 1 6.99 9.25 -6.99
C PRO A 1 6.78 7.90 -7.65
N ASP A 2 7.84 7.11 -7.83
CA ASP A 2 7.71 5.76 -8.39
C ASP A 2 7.45 4.78 -7.23
N LEU A 3 6.20 4.77 -6.79
CA LEU A 3 5.69 3.87 -5.77
C LEU A 3 5.17 2.60 -6.45
N GLN A 4 5.46 1.46 -5.85
CA GLN A 4 5.04 0.16 -6.34
C GLN A 4 4.54 -0.67 -5.17
N VAL A 5 3.31 -1.16 -5.28
CA VAL A 5 2.72 -2.08 -4.30
C VAL A 5 3.16 -3.50 -4.64
N LYS A 6 3.73 -4.20 -3.67
CA LYS A 6 4.04 -5.62 -3.73
C LYS A 6 3.05 -6.37 -2.86
N VAL A 7 2.31 -7.31 -3.46
CA VAL A 7 1.37 -8.18 -2.74
C VAL A 7 2.10 -9.46 -2.35
N ILE A 8 2.16 -9.74 -1.05
CA ILE A 8 2.81 -10.92 -0.48
C ILE A 8 1.71 -11.77 0.14
N PRO A 9 1.18 -12.78 -0.57
CA PRO A 9 0.12 -13.62 -0.04
C PRO A 9 0.60 -14.38 1.20
N SER A 10 -0.28 -14.53 2.20
CA SER A 10 0.03 -15.28 3.41
C SER A 10 0.03 -16.78 3.10
N THR A 11 1.00 -17.50 3.64
CA THR A 11 1.09 -18.97 3.51
C THR A 11 0.08 -19.71 4.38
N ILE A 12 -0.46 -19.07 5.42
CA ILE A 12 -1.39 -19.65 6.38
C ILE A 12 -2.85 -19.39 5.97
N ASN A 13 -3.15 -18.17 5.52
CA ASN A 13 -4.49 -17.73 5.18
C ASN A 13 -4.53 -17.27 3.71
N PRO A 14 -5.22 -18.00 2.81
CA PRO A 14 -5.26 -17.64 1.38
C PRO A 14 -5.99 -16.31 1.13
N SER A 15 -6.84 -15.89 2.07
CA SER A 15 -7.59 -14.64 2.00
C SER A 15 -6.80 -13.43 2.52
N SER A 16 -5.63 -13.61 3.14
CA SER A 16 -4.81 -12.51 3.64
C SER A 16 -3.52 -12.35 2.85
N ALA A 17 -3.14 -11.10 2.61
CA ALA A 17 -1.85 -10.75 2.04
C ALA A 17 -1.25 -9.56 2.78
N GLU A 18 0.08 -9.55 2.86
CA GLU A 18 0.85 -8.38 3.25
C GLU A 18 1.14 -7.55 1.99
N LEU A 19 0.63 -6.34 1.98
CA LEU A 19 0.85 -5.35 0.94
C LEU A 19 2.03 -4.49 1.36
N LYS A 20 3.06 -4.41 0.52
CA LYS A 20 4.25 -3.62 0.79
C LYS A 20 4.42 -2.52 -0.24
N CYS A 21 4.34 -1.28 0.20
CA CYS A 21 4.59 -0.11 -0.60
C CYS A 21 6.10 0.12 -0.65
N HIS A 22 6.67 -0.02 -1.85
CA HIS A 22 8.08 0.24 -2.10
C HIS A 22 8.23 1.47 -3.00
N SER A 23 9.08 2.41 -2.60
CA SER A 23 9.47 3.53 -3.45
C SER A 23 10.85 3.26 -4.02
N SER A 24 11.02 3.36 -5.34
CA SER A 24 12.37 3.33 -5.94
C SER A 24 13.13 4.65 -5.72
N CYS A 25 12.41 5.73 -5.38
CA CYS A 25 12.99 7.01 -5.02
C CYS A 25 13.41 7.04 -3.55
N ARG A 26 14.50 7.77 -3.26
CA ARG A 26 15.02 8.03 -1.91
C ARG A 26 14.03 8.88 -1.13
N LEU A 27 13.10 8.23 -0.45
CA LEU A 27 12.18 8.88 0.47
C LEU A 27 12.90 9.23 1.77
N PRO A 28 12.51 10.33 2.44
CA PRO A 28 12.99 10.60 3.79
C PRO A 28 12.62 9.44 4.74
N ASP A 29 13.52 9.13 5.67
CA ASP A 29 13.43 7.97 6.59
C ASP A 29 12.12 7.95 7.42
N HIS A 30 11.51 9.12 7.62
CA HIS A 30 10.25 9.32 8.34
C HIS A 30 9.03 9.57 7.42
N SER A 31 9.03 8.99 6.23
CA SER A 31 7.89 9.11 5.32
C SER A 31 6.71 8.27 5.81
N SER A 32 5.61 8.93 6.16
CA SER A 32 4.34 8.25 6.44
C SER A 32 3.70 7.83 5.12
N PHE A 33 3.30 6.57 5.00
CA PHE A 33 2.54 6.09 3.84
C PHE A 33 1.03 6.21 4.09
N ILE A 34 0.26 6.21 3.02
CA ILE A 34 -1.20 6.21 3.04
C ILE A 34 -1.63 5.09 2.13
N TRP A 35 -2.44 4.17 2.66
CA TRP A 35 -3.02 3.09 1.89
C TRP A 35 -4.41 3.46 1.40
N TYR A 36 -4.72 3.02 0.18
CA TYR A 36 -6.02 3.12 -0.43
C TYR A 36 -6.49 1.72 -0.80
N LYS A 37 -7.69 1.35 -0.35
CA LYS A 37 -8.38 0.13 -0.73
C LYS A 37 -9.63 0.51 -1.53
N ASN A 38 -9.71 0.07 -2.77
CA ASN A 38 -10.83 0.35 -3.68
C ASN A 38 -11.13 1.86 -3.79
N GLY A 39 -10.07 2.70 -3.78
CA GLY A 39 -10.18 4.16 -3.77
C GLY A 39 -10.50 4.79 -2.41
N GLN A 40 -10.81 4.01 -1.37
CA GLN A 40 -10.98 4.51 0.00
C GLN A 40 -9.66 4.57 0.75
N LYS A 41 -9.39 5.73 1.36
CA LYS A 41 -8.24 5.94 2.23
C LYS A 41 -8.38 5.13 3.52
N ILE A 42 -7.37 4.33 3.83
CA ILE A 42 -7.27 3.57 5.07
C ILE A 42 -6.60 4.45 6.12
N SER A 43 -7.37 4.84 7.12
CA SER A 43 -6.88 5.66 8.23
C SER A 43 -6.21 4.79 9.28
N GLY A 44 -5.01 5.19 9.72
CA GLY A 44 -4.27 4.52 10.79
C GLY A 44 -3.06 3.73 10.32
N GLU A 45 -2.98 3.41 9.02
CA GLU A 45 -1.86 2.66 8.45
C GLU A 45 -0.83 3.62 7.83
N THR A 46 0.20 3.95 8.60
CA THR A 46 1.29 4.85 8.17
C THR A 46 2.54 4.11 7.75
N PHE A 47 2.55 2.78 7.89
CA PHE A 47 3.69 1.93 7.56
C PHE A 47 3.74 1.61 6.06
N SER A 48 4.96 1.33 5.59
CA SER A 48 5.20 0.83 4.24
C SER A 48 4.68 -0.60 4.04
N SER A 49 4.32 -1.31 5.10
CA SER A 49 3.69 -2.64 5.08
C SER A 49 2.29 -2.58 5.67
N TYR A 50 1.33 -3.20 5.00
CA TYR A 50 -0.06 -3.27 5.40
C TYR A 50 -0.60 -4.69 5.26
N SER A 51 -1.09 -5.27 6.35
CA SER A 51 -1.70 -6.61 6.31
C SER A 51 -3.21 -6.48 6.11
N ALA A 52 -3.73 -7.01 5.01
CA ALA A 52 -5.14 -6.94 4.67
C ALA A 52 -5.70 -8.29 4.22
N ASN A 53 -7.02 -8.45 4.37
CA ASN A 53 -7.73 -9.47 3.61
C ASN A 53 -7.94 -8.97 2.18
N VAL A 54 -7.36 -9.68 1.22
CA VAL A 54 -7.41 -9.39 -0.21
C VAL A 54 -8.45 -10.30 -0.85
N ASN A 55 -9.48 -9.69 -1.42
CA ASN A 55 -10.53 -10.40 -2.17
C ASN A 55 -10.38 -10.15 -3.67
N ASP A 56 -10.99 -11.01 -4.47
CA ASP A 56 -11.07 -10.85 -5.92
C ASP A 56 -11.87 -9.58 -6.25
N GLY A 57 -11.19 -8.55 -6.78
CA GLY A 57 -11.74 -7.21 -7.06
C GLY A 57 -11.36 -6.12 -6.04
N ASP A 58 -10.67 -6.48 -4.95
CA ASP A 58 -10.02 -5.47 -4.11
C ASP A 58 -8.85 -4.86 -4.87
N SER A 59 -8.75 -3.53 -4.83
CA SER A 59 -7.68 -2.81 -5.50
C SER A 59 -6.89 -2.01 -4.48
N TYR A 60 -5.57 -2.14 -4.51
CA TYR A 60 -4.71 -1.49 -3.52
C TYR A 60 -3.74 -0.50 -4.16
N SER A 61 -3.73 0.70 -3.60
CA SER A 61 -2.76 1.74 -3.94
C SER A 61 -2.14 2.28 -2.67
N CYS A 62 -0.90 2.74 -2.76
CA CYS A 62 -0.26 3.47 -1.68
C CYS A 62 0.21 4.84 -2.17
N ALA A 63 0.13 5.85 -1.33
CA ALA A 63 0.73 7.16 -1.56
C ALA A 63 1.62 7.54 -0.38
N VAL A 64 2.47 8.54 -0.56
CA VAL A 64 3.24 9.12 0.55
C VAL A 64 2.47 10.31 1.09
N THR A 65 2.45 10.46 2.42
CA THR A 65 1.82 11.61 3.10
C THR A 65 2.48 12.91 2.64
N GLY A 66 1.68 13.87 2.17
CA GLY A 66 2.17 15.10 1.52
C GLY A 66 2.39 14.98 0.01
N TYR A 67 2.31 13.76 -0.55
CA TYR A 67 2.34 13.47 -1.99
C TYR A 67 1.14 12.59 -2.38
N GLU A 68 -0.04 12.92 -1.85
CA GLU A 68 -1.30 12.20 -2.10
C GLU A 68 -1.78 12.31 -3.55
N ASP A 69 -1.41 13.38 -4.26
CA ASP A 69 -1.67 13.57 -5.69
C ASP A 69 -0.92 12.59 -6.59
N PHE A 70 0.08 11.87 -6.06
CA PHE A 70 0.88 10.92 -6.83
C PHE A 70 0.85 9.52 -6.20
N PRO A 71 -0.31 8.85 -6.16
CA PRO A 71 -0.43 7.50 -5.66
C PRO A 71 0.23 6.48 -6.61
N SER A 72 0.65 5.35 -6.04
CA SER A 72 1.06 4.15 -6.79
C SER A 72 -0.08 3.67 -7.69
N PRO A 73 0.24 3.10 -8.88
CA PRO A 73 -0.74 2.34 -9.64
C PRO A 73 -1.40 1.27 -8.76
N SER A 74 -2.69 1.09 -8.97
CA SER A 74 -3.50 0.06 -8.34
C SER A 74 -3.08 -1.33 -8.80
N VAL A 75 -2.94 -2.25 -7.83
CA VAL A 75 -2.83 -3.70 -8.06
C VAL A 75 -4.16 -4.38 -7.83
#